data_AF-G8S8H7-F1
#
_entry.id   AF-G8S8H7-F1
#
_cell.length_a   1.000
_cell.length_b   1.000
_cell.length_c   1.000
_cell.angle_alpha   90.00
_cell.angle_beta   90.00
_cell.angle_gamma   90.00
#
_symmetry.space_group_name_H-M   'P 1'
#
loop_
_entity.id
_entity.type
_entity.pdbx_description
1 polymer ?
#
loop_
_entity_poly.entity_id
_entity_poly.type
_entity_poly.pdbx_seq_one_letter_code
_entity_poly.pdbx_strand_id
1 'polypeptide(L)'
;MPYHVHREPVPPEKGRTGAWTRFGISAAWGVVMLAFFATSVLASMIGVGLLLETPPLTGLAGFHTDELVEAAGVTSGIAAVMACRRARMWWLRARLRRLRRHGVCATAKVTNRELVQTVNPRGPDVCQYTISVHWHEATAEHGGQRRYRFFGSARDDFLKRTASGAAVTVYHPPGRPRRFLIDIPYAPTVADFFL
;
A
#
# COMPACT_ATOMS: atom_id res chain seq x y z
N MET A 1 24.49 22.99 23.01
CA MET A 1 23.79 22.44 24.19
C MET A 1 22.96 21.25 23.74
N PRO A 2 23.24 20.02 24.20
CA PRO A 2 22.45 18.85 23.85
C PRO A 2 21.10 18.91 24.55
N TYR A 3 20.01 18.88 23.77
CA TYR A 3 18.65 18.79 24.29
C TYR A 3 18.41 17.38 24.84
N HIS A 4 18.24 17.27 26.16
CA HIS A 4 17.69 16.07 26.78
C HIS A 4 16.21 15.96 26.41
N VAL A 5 15.91 15.10 25.42
CA VAL A 5 14.55 14.73 25.06
C VAL A 5 14.00 13.84 26.17
N HIS A 6 13.14 14.39 27.03
CA HIS A 6 12.30 13.60 27.92
C HIS A 6 11.40 12.72 27.05
N ARG A 7 11.76 11.44 26.91
CA ARG A 7 10.95 10.43 26.24
C ARG A 7 9.86 9.99 27.23
N GLU A 8 8.62 10.37 27.00
CA GLU A 8 7.52 9.58 27.55
C GLU A 8 7.60 8.17 26.93
N PRO A 9 7.54 7.10 27.75
CA PRO A 9 7.56 5.74 27.24
C PRO A 9 6.28 5.50 26.42
N VAL A 10 6.44 5.38 25.10
CA VAL A 10 5.39 4.92 24.19
C VAL A 10 4.95 3.53 24.67
N PRO A 11 3.66 3.31 25.00
CA PRO A 11 3.21 2.00 25.44
C PRO A 11 3.49 0.97 24.34
N PRO A 12 4.03 -0.21 24.68
CA PRO A 12 4.40 -1.21 23.69
C PRO A 12 3.18 -1.57 22.85
N GLU A 13 3.31 -1.37 21.53
CA GLU A 13 2.34 -1.84 20.54
C GLU A 13 2.13 -3.35 20.81
N LYS A 14 0.89 -3.78 21.10
CA LYS A 14 0.53 -5.21 21.22
C LYS A 14 0.84 -5.90 19.88
N GLY A 15 2.10 -6.27 19.67
CA GLY A 15 2.69 -6.63 18.38
C GLY A 15 2.23 -7.97 17.83
N ARG A 16 1.54 -8.79 18.64
CA ARG A 16 1.17 -10.15 18.25
C ARG A 16 -0.12 -10.17 17.43
N THR A 17 -1.20 -9.53 17.87
CA THR A 17 -2.49 -9.51 17.14
C THR A 17 -2.40 -8.78 15.80
N GLY A 18 -1.62 -7.70 15.73
CA GLY A 18 -1.40 -6.96 14.49
C GLY A 18 -0.69 -7.78 13.41
N ALA A 19 0.34 -8.54 13.77
CA ALA A 19 1.10 -9.37 12.85
C ALA A 19 0.25 -10.48 12.20
N TRP A 20 -0.57 -11.19 12.99
CA TRP A 20 -1.45 -12.25 12.47
C TRP A 20 -2.53 -11.72 11.51
N THR A 21 -3.15 -10.57 11.82
CA THR A 21 -4.06 -9.91 10.87
C THR A 21 -3.34 -9.44 9.60
N ARG A 22 -2.09 -8.97 9.70
CA ARG A 22 -1.27 -8.56 8.54
C ARG A 22 -0.89 -9.76 7.66
N PHE A 23 -0.56 -10.89 8.27
CA PHE A 23 -0.30 -12.15 7.57
C PHE A 23 -1.58 -12.71 6.93
N GLY A 24 -2.70 -12.76 7.65
CA GLY A 24 -3.97 -13.29 7.12
C GLY A 24 -4.49 -12.52 5.91
N ILE A 25 -4.44 -11.19 5.94
CA ILE A 25 -4.85 -10.36 4.78
C ILE A 25 -3.88 -10.53 3.61
N SER A 26 -2.59 -10.64 3.88
CA SER A 26 -1.58 -10.85 2.84
C SER A 26 -1.70 -12.24 2.21
N ALA A 27 -1.98 -13.27 3.01
CA ALA A 27 -2.24 -14.63 2.57
C ALA A 27 -3.52 -14.72 1.74
N ALA A 28 -4.61 -14.09 2.19
CA ALA A 28 -5.86 -14.04 1.43
C ALA A 28 -5.67 -13.40 0.05
N TRP A 29 -4.94 -12.28 -0.03
CA TRP A 29 -4.57 -11.67 -1.31
C TRP A 29 -3.63 -12.54 -2.14
N GLY A 30 -2.73 -13.29 -1.49
CA GLY A 30 -1.87 -14.27 -2.15
C GLY A 30 -2.68 -15.40 -2.81
N VAL A 31 -3.68 -15.92 -2.11
CA VAL A 31 -4.60 -16.95 -2.65
C VAL A 31 -5.41 -16.39 -3.82
N VAL A 32 -5.94 -15.15 -3.71
CA VAL A 32 -6.63 -14.49 -4.82
C VAL A 32 -5.70 -14.30 -6.02
N MET A 33 -4.44 -13.88 -5.80
CA MET A 33 -3.46 -13.76 -6.87
C MET A 33 -3.14 -15.10 -7.52
N LEU A 34 -2.99 -16.17 -6.74
CA LEU A 34 -2.75 -17.52 -7.24
C LEU A 34 -3.92 -18.00 -8.10
N ALA A 35 -5.15 -17.79 -7.65
CA ALA A 35 -6.35 -18.16 -8.39
C ALA A 35 -6.47 -17.39 -9.71
N PHE A 36 -6.23 -16.07 -9.69
CA PHE A 36 -6.23 -15.25 -10.91
C PHE A 36 -5.10 -15.64 -11.86
N PHE A 37 -3.91 -15.93 -11.34
CA PHE A 37 -2.78 -16.38 -12.16
C PHE A 37 -3.10 -17.73 -12.83
N ALA A 38 -3.52 -18.72 -12.05
CA ALA A 38 -3.86 -20.04 -12.57
C ALA A 38 -4.98 -19.98 -13.61
N THR A 39 -6.06 -19.24 -13.35
CA THR A 39 -7.17 -19.10 -14.30
C THR A 39 -6.78 -18.36 -15.57
N SER A 40 -5.92 -17.34 -15.47
CA SER A 40 -5.43 -16.59 -16.64
C SER A 40 -4.53 -17.47 -17.52
N VAL A 41 -3.60 -18.22 -16.91
CA VAL A 41 -2.69 -19.13 -17.63
C VAL A 41 -3.49 -20.24 -18.32
N LEU A 42 -4.42 -20.89 -17.60
CA LEU A 42 -5.29 -21.92 -18.17
C LEU A 42 -6.15 -21.39 -19.32
N ALA A 43 -6.77 -20.21 -19.16
CA ALA A 43 -7.58 -19.60 -20.21
C ALA A 43 -6.75 -19.24 -21.46
N SER A 44 -5.52 -18.76 -21.27
CA SER A 44 -4.60 -18.48 -22.38
C SER A 44 -4.13 -19.74 -23.10
N MET A 45 -3.79 -20.81 -22.37
CA MET A 45 -3.40 -22.09 -22.99
C MET A 45 -4.56 -22.71 -23.78
N ILE A 46 -5.78 -22.72 -23.23
CA ILE A 46 -6.98 -23.22 -23.92
C ILE A 46 -7.29 -22.34 -25.15
N GLY A 47 -7.20 -21.03 -25.02
CA GLY A 47 -7.45 -20.10 -26.13
C GLY A 47 -6.47 -20.25 -27.28
N VAL A 48 -5.18 -20.47 -27.00
CA VAL A 48 -4.16 -20.77 -28.02
C VAL A 48 -4.39 -22.14 -28.65
N GLY A 49 -4.72 -23.17 -27.86
CA GLY A 49 -5.08 -24.49 -28.38
C GLY A 49 -6.25 -24.44 -29.36
N LEU A 50 -7.32 -23.73 -29.00
CA LEU A 50 -8.47 -23.51 -29.88
C LEU A 50 -8.13 -22.70 -31.14
N LEU A 51 -7.24 -21.70 -31.04
CA LEU A 51 -6.77 -20.94 -32.20
C LEU A 51 -5.98 -21.81 -33.18
N LEU A 52 -5.15 -22.72 -32.66
CA LEU A 52 -4.33 -23.63 -33.47
C LEU A 52 -5.17 -24.72 -34.17
N GLU A 53 -6.35 -25.05 -33.64
CA GLU A 53 -7.31 -25.95 -34.29
C GLU A 53 -8.14 -25.26 -35.39
N THR A 54 -8.09 -23.92 -35.52
CA THR A 54 -8.83 -23.21 -36.57
C THR A 54 -8.06 -23.19 -37.92
N PRO A 55 -8.63 -23.77 -38.99
CA PRO A 55 -7.88 -24.12 -40.20
C PRO A 55 -7.39 -22.99 -41.13
N PRO A 56 -7.80 -21.70 -41.07
CA PRO A 56 -7.19 -20.69 -41.93
C PRO A 56 -5.91 -20.04 -41.35
N LEU A 57 -5.57 -20.27 -40.07
CA LEU A 57 -4.43 -19.61 -39.40
C LEU A 57 -3.17 -20.48 -39.30
N THR A 58 -3.29 -21.79 -39.47
CA THR A 58 -2.19 -22.76 -39.42
C THR A 58 -1.20 -22.62 -40.59
N GLY A 59 -1.58 -21.94 -41.68
CA GLY A 59 -0.72 -21.70 -42.83
C GLY A 59 0.27 -20.53 -42.71
N LEU A 60 0.19 -19.71 -41.64
CA LEU A 60 0.98 -18.47 -41.50
C LEU A 60 2.03 -18.52 -40.37
N ALA A 61 2.10 -19.57 -39.57
CA ALA A 61 2.98 -19.62 -38.41
C ALA A 61 4.10 -20.66 -38.61
N GLY A 62 5.26 -20.21 -39.10
CA GLY A 62 6.54 -20.93 -38.97
C GLY A 62 7.08 -20.95 -37.53
N PHE A 63 6.20 -20.78 -36.54
CA PHE A 63 6.53 -20.78 -35.12
C PHE A 63 6.21 -22.16 -34.54
N HIS A 64 7.13 -22.75 -33.79
CA HIS A 64 6.86 -23.98 -33.05
C HIS A 64 5.74 -23.70 -32.03
N THR A 65 4.69 -24.53 -32.05
CA THR A 65 3.47 -24.35 -31.24
C THR A 65 3.76 -24.29 -29.74
N ASP A 66 4.82 -24.95 -29.30
CA ASP A 66 5.26 -24.99 -27.91
C ASP A 66 5.76 -23.60 -27.42
N GLU A 67 6.48 -22.86 -28.25
CA GLU A 67 6.98 -21.51 -27.90
C GLU A 67 5.84 -20.49 -27.76
N LEU A 68 4.78 -20.62 -28.58
CA LEU A 68 3.60 -19.76 -28.52
C LEU A 68 2.78 -20.00 -27.24
N VAL A 69 2.63 -21.26 -26.83
CA VAL A 69 1.92 -21.63 -25.60
C VAL A 69 2.69 -21.15 -24.36
N GLU A 70 4.01 -21.33 -24.35
CA GLU A 70 4.86 -20.82 -23.26
C GLU A 70 4.82 -19.28 -23.17
N ALA A 71 4.97 -18.58 -24.30
CA ALA A 71 4.91 -17.12 -24.34
C ALA A 71 3.54 -16.58 -23.89
N ALA A 72 2.45 -17.22 -24.30
CA ALA A 72 1.09 -16.86 -23.87
C ALA A 72 0.88 -17.08 -22.36
N GLY A 73 1.42 -18.17 -21.80
CA GLY A 73 1.38 -18.44 -20.36
C GLY A 73 2.16 -17.40 -19.54
N VAL A 74 3.37 -17.03 -19.97
CA VAL A 74 4.19 -16.04 -19.27
C VAL A 74 3.59 -14.63 -19.35
N THR A 75 3.14 -14.20 -20.52
CA THR A 75 2.57 -12.86 -20.73
C THR A 75 1.24 -12.68 -19.97
N SER A 76 0.37 -13.68 -19.99
CA SER A 76 -0.89 -13.68 -19.21
C SER A 76 -0.62 -13.65 -17.70
N GLY A 77 0.39 -14.39 -17.23
CA GLY A 77 0.84 -14.36 -15.85
C GLY A 77 1.28 -12.98 -15.38
N ILE A 78 2.12 -12.30 -16.17
CA ILE A 78 2.57 -10.92 -15.88
C ILE A 78 1.38 -9.95 -15.86
N ALA A 79 0.48 -10.06 -16.85
CA ALA A 79 -0.70 -9.22 -16.94
C ALA A 79 -1.62 -9.40 -15.71
N ALA A 80 -1.83 -10.64 -15.25
CA ALA A 80 -2.63 -10.96 -14.08
C ALA A 80 -2.04 -10.34 -12.79
N VAL A 81 -0.72 -10.44 -12.60
CA VAL A 81 -0.03 -9.81 -11.45
C VAL A 81 -0.20 -8.29 -11.49
N MET A 82 -0.04 -7.68 -12.67
CA MET A 82 -0.20 -6.23 -12.84
C MET A 82 -1.64 -5.78 -12.62
N ALA A 83 -2.63 -6.52 -13.13
CA ALA A 83 -4.05 -6.26 -12.93
C ALA A 83 -4.42 -6.34 -11.44
N CYS A 84 -3.99 -7.38 -10.73
CA CYS A 84 -4.19 -7.51 -9.29
C CYS A 84 -3.55 -6.36 -8.50
N ARG A 85 -2.31 -5.97 -8.84
CA ARG A 85 -1.64 -4.81 -8.23
C ARG A 85 -2.44 -3.53 -8.45
N ARG A 86 -2.96 -3.32 -9.67
CA ARG A 86 -3.75 -2.13 -10.02
C ARG A 86 -5.11 -2.11 -9.33
N ALA A 87 -5.80 -3.25 -9.27
CA ALA A 87 -7.06 -3.43 -8.56
C ALA A 87 -6.91 -3.14 -7.06
N ARG A 88 -5.84 -3.66 -6.44
CA ARG A 88 -5.52 -3.39 -5.03
C ARG A 88 -5.29 -1.89 -4.78
N MET A 89 -4.50 -1.22 -5.62
CA MET A 89 -4.29 0.23 -5.51
C MET A 89 -5.58 1.02 -5.71
N TRP A 90 -6.44 0.59 -6.63
CA TRP A 90 -7.73 1.22 -6.88
C TRP A 90 -8.67 1.09 -5.68
N TRP A 91 -8.78 -0.11 -5.11
CA TRP A 91 -9.58 -0.35 -3.91
C TRP A 91 -9.12 0.50 -2.72
N LEU A 92 -7.80 0.63 -2.52
CA LEU A 92 -7.24 1.51 -1.49
C LEU A 92 -7.62 2.97 -1.72
N ARG A 93 -7.45 3.47 -2.95
CA ARG A 93 -7.87 4.84 -3.30
C ARG A 93 -9.37 5.05 -3.07
N ALA A 94 -10.21 4.10 -3.43
CA ALA A 94 -11.64 4.16 -3.20
C ALA A 94 -11.97 4.20 -1.70
N ARG A 95 -11.31 3.37 -0.90
CA ARG A 95 -11.48 3.33 0.56
C ARG A 95 -11.02 4.62 1.23
N LEU A 96 -9.91 5.19 0.79
CA LEU A 96 -9.42 6.49 1.26
C LEU A 96 -10.37 7.63 0.89
N ARG A 97 -10.88 7.63 -0.34
CA ARG A 97 -11.93 8.57 -0.76
C ARG A 97 -13.18 8.44 0.11
N ARG A 98 -13.58 7.20 0.43
CA ARG A 98 -14.71 6.95 1.33
C ARG A 98 -14.44 7.48 2.73
N LEU A 99 -13.23 7.28 3.27
CA LEU A 99 -12.84 7.79 4.57
C LEU A 99 -12.80 9.32 4.61
N ARG A 100 -12.33 9.98 3.54
CA ARG A 100 -12.38 11.45 3.44
C ARG A 100 -13.81 12.00 3.34
N ARG A 101 -14.74 11.24 2.77
CA ARG A 101 -16.15 11.65 2.61
C ARG A 101 -17.04 11.38 3.82
N HIS A 102 -16.78 10.29 4.54
CA HIS A 102 -17.66 9.80 5.61
C HIS A 102 -16.96 9.59 6.95
N GLY A 103 -15.65 9.78 7.00
CA GLY A 103 -14.88 9.73 8.25
C GLY A 103 -15.05 11.00 9.05
N VAL A 104 -14.85 10.88 10.35
CA VAL A 104 -14.74 12.04 11.24
C VAL A 104 -13.44 12.76 10.92
N CYS A 105 -13.53 14.08 10.82
CA CYS A 105 -12.41 14.97 10.54
C CYS A 105 -12.01 15.67 11.83
N ALA A 106 -10.74 15.55 12.22
CA ALA A 106 -10.18 16.19 13.40
C ALA A 106 -8.88 16.91 13.05
N THR A 107 -8.59 17.99 13.77
CA THR A 107 -7.29 18.68 13.69
C THR A 107 -6.34 18.03 14.67
N ALA A 108 -5.27 17.42 14.15
CA ALA A 108 -4.21 16.83 14.95
C ALA A 108 -2.95 17.70 14.93
N LYS A 109 -2.18 17.63 16.01
CA LYS A 109 -0.86 18.22 16.12
C LYS A 109 0.18 17.13 15.91
N VAL A 110 1.15 17.39 15.04
CA VAL A 110 2.31 16.52 14.86
C VAL A 110 3.19 16.66 16.09
N THR A 111 3.41 15.58 16.83
CA THR A 111 4.29 15.59 17.99
C THR A 111 5.73 15.28 17.60
N ASN A 112 5.91 14.29 16.73
CA ASN A 112 7.24 13.86 16.30
C ASN A 112 7.24 13.42 14.84
N ARG A 113 8.39 13.60 14.18
CA ARG A 113 8.71 13.02 12.88
C ARG A 113 10.08 12.35 12.96
N GLU A 114 10.07 11.03 12.82
CA GLU A 114 11.29 10.24 12.73
C GLU A 114 11.59 9.92 11.26
N LEU A 115 12.87 9.96 10.88
CA LEU A 115 13.37 9.54 9.58
C LEU A 115 14.25 8.32 9.77
N VAL A 116 13.92 7.25 9.07
CA VAL A 116 14.77 6.07 8.89
C VAL A 116 15.15 5.99 7.43
N GLN A 117 16.43 6.16 7.14
CA GLN A 117 16.98 5.95 5.81
C GLN A 117 17.53 4.53 5.70
N THR A 118 17.09 3.81 4.67
CA THR A 118 17.66 2.52 4.29
C THR A 118 18.40 2.71 2.99
N VAL A 119 19.73 2.67 3.07
CA VAL A 119 20.62 2.71 1.91
C VAL A 119 20.67 1.31 1.31
N ASN A 120 20.30 1.17 0.04
CA ASN A 120 20.35 -0.12 -0.64
C ASN A 120 21.40 -0.07 -1.77
N PRO A 121 22.52 -0.80 -1.67
CA PRO A 121 23.57 -0.76 -2.68
C PRO A 121 23.14 -1.32 -4.05
N ARG A 122 22.00 -2.02 -4.15
CA ARG A 122 21.49 -2.64 -5.39
C ARG A 122 20.14 -2.08 -5.86
N GLY A 123 19.68 -0.97 -5.29
CA GLY A 123 18.36 -0.41 -5.63
C GLY A 123 18.20 1.03 -5.20
N PRO A 124 17.05 1.66 -5.49
CA PRO A 124 16.80 3.04 -5.08
C PRO A 124 16.78 3.13 -3.55
N ASP A 125 17.44 4.14 -3.01
CA ASP A 125 17.38 4.46 -1.59
C ASP A 125 15.95 4.69 -1.13
N VAL A 126 15.66 4.25 0.08
CA VAL A 126 14.32 4.32 0.66
C VAL A 126 14.36 5.16 1.92
N CYS A 127 13.65 6.29 1.92
CA CYS A 127 13.38 7.07 3.12
C CYS A 127 12.02 6.66 3.70
N GLN A 128 12.02 6.29 4.98
CA GLN A 128 10.81 6.03 5.75
C GLN A 128 10.62 7.11 6.81
N TYR A 129 9.49 7.82 6.76
CA TYR A 129 9.11 8.82 7.75
C TYR A 129 8.01 8.27 8.66
N THR A 130 8.24 8.23 9.97
CA THR A 130 7.20 7.93 10.97
C THR A 130 6.69 9.24 11.56
N ILE A 131 5.43 9.57 11.30
CA ILE A 131 4.76 10.76 11.80
C ILE A 131 3.90 10.36 13.00
N SER A 132 4.19 10.94 14.16
CA SER A 132 3.37 10.80 15.37
C SER A 132 2.45 12.02 15.49
N VAL A 133 1.17 11.78 15.71
CA VAL A 133 0.15 12.82 15.82
C VAL A 133 -0.71 12.60 17.05
N HIS A 134 -1.17 13.70 17.64
CA HIS A 134 -2.13 13.74 18.74
C HIS A 134 -3.27 14.70 18.40
N TRP A 135 -4.50 14.32 18.71
CA TRP A 135 -5.67 15.16 18.54
C TRP A 135 -6.64 14.97 19.69
N HIS A 136 -7.48 15.98 19.91
CA HIS A 136 -8.50 15.96 20.94
C HIS A 136 -9.87 15.88 20.28
N GLU A 137 -10.65 14.86 20.64
CA GLU A 137 -12.09 14.82 20.36
C GLU A 137 -12.87 15.15 21.64
N ALA A 138 -14.13 15.56 21.50
CA ALA A 138 -14.98 15.94 22.63
C ALA A 138 -15.05 14.86 23.74
N THR A 139 -14.84 13.60 23.39
CA THR A 139 -14.90 12.45 24.29
C THR A 139 -13.57 12.03 24.88
N ALA A 140 -12.44 12.29 24.21
CA ALA A 140 -11.13 11.81 24.64
C ALA A 140 -9.98 12.39 23.81
N GLU A 141 -8.77 12.34 24.39
CA GLU A 141 -7.54 12.54 23.66
C GLU A 141 -7.14 11.27 22.90
N HIS A 142 -6.63 11.46 21.69
CA HIS A 142 -6.26 10.41 20.77
C HIS A 142 -4.86 10.66 20.22
N GLY A 143 -4.11 9.58 20.00
CA GLY A 143 -2.78 9.65 19.44
C GLY A 143 -2.45 8.41 18.65
N GLY A 144 -1.53 8.56 17.70
CA GLY A 144 -1.03 7.43 16.93
C GLY A 144 0.05 7.80 15.93
N GLN A 145 0.53 6.78 15.22
CA GLN A 145 1.67 6.90 14.31
C GLN A 145 1.32 6.43 12.89
N ARG A 146 1.87 7.11 11.89
CA ARG A 146 1.78 6.72 10.48
C ARG A 146 3.14 6.72 9.81
N ARG A 147 3.41 5.67 9.04
CA ARG A 147 4.69 5.45 8.34
C ARG A 147 4.53 5.72 6.86
N TYR A 148 5.26 6.69 6.33
CA TYR A 148 5.32 7.04 4.92
C TYR A 148 6.64 6.56 4.32
N ARG A 149 6.59 5.99 3.12
CA ARG A 149 7.78 5.51 2.42
C ARG A 149 7.94 6.26 1.10
N PHE A 150 9.13 6.77 0.86
CA PHE A 150 9.52 7.46 -0.37
C PHE A 150 10.75 6.78 -0.96
N PHE A 151 10.79 6.70 -2.28
CA PHE A 151 12.03 6.38 -3.00
C PHE A 151 12.80 7.69 -3.17
N GLY A 152 14.06 7.72 -2.74
CA GLY A 152 14.81 8.97 -2.57
C GLY A 152 14.28 9.79 -1.38
N SER A 153 14.22 11.12 -1.53
CA SER A 153 13.77 12.05 -0.48
C SER A 153 12.27 12.37 -0.56
N ALA A 154 11.67 12.75 0.57
CA ALA A 154 10.34 13.35 0.55
C ALA A 154 10.39 14.77 -0.01
N ARG A 155 9.29 15.21 -0.64
CA ARG A 155 9.15 16.60 -1.15
C ARG A 155 9.14 17.59 0.03
N ASP A 156 9.67 18.79 -0.19
CA ASP A 156 9.73 19.84 0.84
C ASP A 156 8.37 20.18 1.46
N ASP A 157 7.29 20.15 0.67
CA ASP A 157 5.93 20.39 1.16
C ASP A 157 5.49 19.35 2.19
N PHE A 158 5.88 18.09 2.01
CA PHE A 158 5.65 17.04 3.01
C PHE A 158 6.42 17.37 4.28
N LEU A 159 7.69 17.76 4.14
CA LEU A 159 8.55 18.09 5.27
C LEU A 159 8.05 19.32 6.04
N LYS A 160 7.49 20.33 5.37
CA LYS A 160 6.91 21.50 6.04
C LYS A 160 5.61 21.14 6.78
N ARG A 161 4.71 20.40 6.14
CA ARG A 161 3.40 20.04 6.70
C ARG A 161 3.48 19.04 7.86
N THR A 162 4.50 18.18 7.87
CA THR A 162 4.69 17.20 8.94
C THR A 162 5.84 17.57 9.89
N ALA A 163 6.19 18.87 9.99
CA ALA A 163 7.13 19.34 11.00
C ALA A 163 6.52 19.15 12.40
N SER A 164 7.37 18.93 13.42
CA SER A 164 6.88 18.88 14.80
C SER A 164 6.18 20.20 15.16
N GLY A 165 5.04 20.10 15.82
CA GLY A 165 4.16 21.21 16.15
C GLY A 165 3.16 21.60 15.05
N ALA A 166 3.32 21.11 13.82
CA ALA A 166 2.40 21.43 12.73
C ALA A 166 0.99 20.88 12.98
N ALA A 167 -0.02 21.67 12.64
CA ALA A 167 -1.41 21.23 12.61
C ALA A 167 -1.70 20.51 11.29
N VAL A 168 -2.25 19.30 11.37
CA VAL A 168 -2.58 18.45 10.23
C VAL A 168 -4.01 17.93 10.38
N THR A 169 -4.70 17.80 9.26
CA THR A 169 -6.03 17.20 9.24
C THR A 169 -5.91 15.69 9.29
N VAL A 170 -6.70 15.07 10.16
CA VAL A 170 -6.77 13.63 10.34
C VAL A 170 -8.20 13.14 10.12
N TYR A 171 -8.35 12.07 9.33
CA TYR A 171 -9.63 11.38 9.14
C TYR A 171 -9.62 10.01 9.79
N HIS A 172 -10.67 9.65 10.52
CA HIS A 172 -10.83 8.29 11.04
C HIS A 172 -12.29 7.81 10.98
N PRO A 173 -12.53 6.49 10.97
CA PRO A 173 -13.88 5.96 11.12
C PRO A 173 -14.45 6.30 12.50
N PRO A 174 -15.78 6.45 12.62
CA PRO A 174 -16.44 6.63 13.90
C PRO A 174 -16.16 5.41 14.81
N GLY A 175 -15.86 5.69 16.09
CA GLY A 175 -15.54 4.67 17.10
C GLY A 175 -14.21 3.94 16.91
N ARG A 176 -13.38 4.31 15.91
CA ARG A 176 -12.07 3.70 15.65
C ARG A 176 -10.97 4.74 15.39
N PRO A 177 -10.71 5.67 16.33
CA PRO A 177 -9.74 6.76 16.14
C PRO A 177 -8.31 6.27 15.89
N ARG A 178 -7.95 5.06 16.37
CA ARG A 178 -6.64 4.44 16.07
C ARG A 178 -6.43 4.13 14.59
N ARG A 179 -7.50 4.01 13.81
CA ARG A 179 -7.45 3.79 12.36
C ARG A 179 -7.63 5.13 11.66
N PHE A 180 -6.57 5.94 11.64
CA PHE A 180 -6.66 7.30 11.11
C PHE A 180 -5.77 7.52 9.89
N LEU A 181 -6.13 8.48 9.04
CA LEU A 181 -5.41 8.94 7.86
C LEU A 181 -4.96 10.37 8.10
N ILE A 182 -3.69 10.70 7.85
CA ILE A 182 -3.27 12.11 7.79
C ILE A 182 -3.50 12.61 6.37
N ASP A 183 -4.18 13.75 6.22
CA ASP A 183 -4.47 14.31 4.91
C ASP A 183 -3.24 14.95 4.28
N ILE A 184 -2.57 14.19 3.41
CA ILE A 184 -1.38 14.65 2.70
C ILE A 184 -1.67 14.58 1.19
N PRO A 185 -1.68 15.71 0.47
CA PRO A 185 -2.19 15.80 -0.91
C PRO A 185 -1.39 15.00 -1.96
N TYR A 186 -0.22 14.45 -1.61
CA TYR A 186 0.68 13.81 -2.58
C TYR A 186 1.33 12.51 -2.11
N ALA A 187 1.00 11.98 -0.93
CA ALA A 187 1.59 10.73 -0.48
C ALA A 187 0.92 9.54 -1.20
N PRO A 188 1.63 8.79 -2.08
CA PRO A 188 1.11 7.54 -2.60
C PRO A 188 1.27 6.50 -1.50
N THR A 189 0.21 6.23 -0.76
CA THR A 189 0.34 5.59 0.54
C THR A 189 0.31 4.07 0.45
N VAL A 190 1.50 3.51 0.22
CA VAL A 190 1.88 2.23 0.87
C VAL A 190 1.66 2.35 2.41
N ALA A 191 1.71 3.57 2.96
CA ALA A 191 1.37 3.87 4.36
C ALA A 191 -0.08 3.51 4.79
N ASP A 192 -1.03 3.54 3.86
CA ASP A 192 -2.47 3.46 4.16
C ASP A 192 -3.02 2.04 4.06
N PHE A 193 -2.13 1.05 3.89
CA PHE A 193 -2.48 -0.37 3.84
C PHE A 193 -3.24 -0.86 5.09
N PHE A 194 -3.19 -0.13 6.21
CA PHE A 194 -3.63 -0.61 7.53
C PHE A 194 -4.75 0.21 8.18
N LEU A 195 -5.43 1.07 7.42
CA LEU A 195 -6.74 1.60 7.82
C LEU A 195 -7.77 0.47 7.87
#